data_AF-A0A7G8X2B4-F1
#
_entry.id   AF-A0A7G8X2B4-F1
#
_cell.length_a   1.000
_cell.length_b   1.000
_cell.length_c   1.000
_cell.angle_alpha   90.00
_cell.angle_beta   90.00
_cell.angle_gamma   90.00
#
_symmetry.space_group_name_H-M   'P 1'
#
loop_
_entity.id
_entity.type
_entity.pdbx_description
1 polymer ?
#
loop_
_entity_poly.entity_id
_entity_poly.type
_entity_poly.pdbx_seq_one_letter_code
_entity_poly.pdbx_strand_id
1 'polypeptide(L)'
;MKLGAFSSSLSVKDIHKSKAFYENLGFQVFGGDITHNWLIMKNESCIIGLFQGMFEKNILTFNPGWNENAENLDSFTDIRDLQKHLKAKGIKMLTEADESSVGPASFTIEDPDGNSILVDQHV
;
A
#
# COMPACT_ATOMS: atom_id res chain seq x y z
N MET A 1 -11.10 -10.84 8.31
CA MET A 1 -10.17 -9.68 8.28
C MET A 1 -10.42 -8.95 6.97
N LYS A 2 -10.61 -7.63 6.99
CA LYS A 2 -10.76 -6.80 5.79
C LYS A 2 -9.58 -5.84 5.75
N LEU A 3 -8.68 -6.02 4.80
CA LEU A 3 -7.44 -5.23 4.72
C LEU A 3 -7.62 -3.92 3.93
N GLY A 4 -8.76 -3.75 3.24
CA GLY A 4 -9.08 -2.57 2.45
C GLY A 4 -8.63 -2.68 1.00
N ALA A 5 -8.43 -1.53 0.35
CA ALA A 5 -7.97 -1.45 -1.03
C ALA A 5 -6.59 -2.10 -1.17
N PHE A 6 -6.34 -2.75 -2.30
CA PHE A 6 -5.06 -3.39 -2.61
C PHE A 6 -4.35 -2.66 -3.76
N SER A 7 -3.03 -2.55 -3.65
CA SER A 7 -2.17 -2.19 -4.78
C SER A 7 -0.84 -2.93 -4.73
N SER A 8 -0.20 -3.08 -5.89
CA SER A 8 1.20 -3.51 -5.97
C SER A 8 2.11 -2.29 -6.08
N SER A 9 2.91 -2.05 -5.06
CA SER A 9 3.88 -0.96 -5.01
C SER A 9 5.20 -1.43 -5.64
N LEU A 10 5.52 -0.90 -6.80
CA LEU A 10 6.65 -1.29 -7.62
C LEU A 10 7.86 -0.40 -7.34
N SER A 11 9.00 -1.02 -7.04
CA SER A 11 10.28 -0.33 -6.99
C SER A 11 10.79 -0.14 -8.42
N VAL A 12 10.88 1.12 -8.86
CA VAL A 12 11.29 1.45 -10.22
C VAL A 12 12.58 2.26 -10.24
N LYS A 13 13.40 2.04 -11.27
CA LYS A 13 14.69 2.74 -11.42
C LYS A 13 14.54 4.14 -12.05
N ASP A 14 13.55 4.28 -12.92
CA ASP A 14 13.22 5.50 -13.65
C ASP A 14 11.69 5.61 -13.72
N ILE A 15 11.12 6.49 -12.90
CA ILE A 15 9.68 6.66 -12.77
C ILE A 15 9.05 7.21 -14.05
N HIS A 16 9.75 8.05 -14.82
CA HIS A 16 9.24 8.60 -16.07
C HIS A 16 9.12 7.51 -17.14
N LYS A 17 10.13 6.65 -17.28
CA LYS A 17 10.08 5.50 -18.19
C LYS A 17 9.01 4.50 -17.78
N SER A 18 8.89 4.23 -16.48
CA SER A 18 7.92 3.28 -15.96
C SER A 18 6.50 3.80 -16.16
N LYS A 19 6.24 5.07 -15.85
CA LYS A 19 4.95 5.74 -16.13
C LYS A 19 4.57 5.56 -17.60
N ALA A 20 5.44 5.95 -18.53
CA ALA A 20 5.17 5.84 -19.96
C ALA A 20 4.91 4.39 -20.40
N PHE A 21 5.63 3.42 -19.83
CA PHE A 21 5.39 2.00 -20.09
C PHE A 21 4.00 1.56 -19.64
N TYR A 22 3.58 1.88 -18.41
CA TYR A 22 2.27 1.49 -17.89
C TYR A 22 1.12 2.25 -18.56
N GLU A 23 1.34 3.49 -19.02
CA GLU A 23 0.37 4.23 -19.86
C GLU A 23 0.08 3.48 -21.17
N ASN A 24 1.08 2.85 -21.80
CA ASN A 24 0.86 2.00 -22.98
C ASN A 24 0.04 0.74 -22.68
N LEU A 25 -0.01 0.30 -21.41
CA LEU A 25 -0.85 -0.80 -20.96
C LEU A 25 -2.26 -0.34 -20.52
N GLY A 26 -2.59 0.94 -20.74
CA GLY A 26 -3.90 1.52 -20.41
C GLY A 26 -4.03 2.04 -18.97
N PHE A 27 -2.95 2.07 -18.20
CA PHE A 27 -2.98 2.72 -16.89
C PHE A 27 -3.01 4.24 -17.01
N GLN A 28 -3.72 4.89 -16.11
CA GLN A 28 -3.77 6.34 -15.98
C GLN A 28 -3.24 6.78 -14.61
N VAL A 29 -2.67 7.99 -14.55
CA VAL A 29 -2.30 8.58 -13.25
C VAL A 29 -3.56 8.79 -12.44
N PHE A 30 -3.58 8.21 -11.24
CA PHE A 30 -4.70 8.24 -10.32
C PHE A 30 -4.39 9.11 -9.09
N GLY A 31 -3.13 9.15 -8.68
CA GLY A 31 -2.67 10.00 -7.58
C GLY A 31 -1.15 10.09 -7.50
N GLY A 32 -0.67 10.88 -6.53
CA GLY A 32 0.74 11.08 -6.27
C GLY A 32 1.37 12.24 -7.03
N ASP A 33 2.68 12.38 -6.85
CA ASP A 33 3.47 13.48 -7.38
C ASP A 33 4.81 12.95 -7.89
N ILE A 34 4.96 12.97 -9.21
CA ILE A 34 6.15 12.47 -9.88
C ILE A 34 7.42 13.25 -9.47
N THR A 35 7.30 14.50 -9.04
CA THR A 35 8.43 15.30 -8.55
C THR A 35 8.95 14.80 -7.20
N HIS A 36 8.09 14.12 -6.44
CA HIS A 36 8.42 13.40 -5.21
C HIS A 36 8.78 11.93 -5.47
N ASN A 37 9.01 11.54 -6.73
CA ASN A 37 9.40 10.18 -7.13
C ASN A 37 8.36 9.09 -6.83
N TRP A 38 7.06 9.44 -6.80
CA TRP A 38 6.00 8.43 -6.69
C TRP A 38 4.73 8.77 -7.45
N LEU A 39 4.05 7.75 -7.95
CA LEU A 39 2.74 7.85 -8.59
C LEU A 39 1.88 6.63 -8.25
N ILE A 40 0.59 6.83 -8.11
CA ILE A 40 -0.41 5.76 -8.14
C ILE A 40 -1.03 5.74 -9.53
N MET A 41 -1.04 4.57 -10.16
CA MET A 41 -1.62 4.36 -11.47
C MET A 41 -2.74 3.33 -11.40
N LYS A 42 -3.77 3.55 -12.21
CA LYS A 42 -4.97 2.70 -12.22
C LYS A 42 -5.38 2.33 -13.63
N ASN A 43 -5.76 1.06 -13.82
CA ASN A 43 -6.43 0.54 -15.01
C ASN A 43 -7.63 -0.29 -14.55
N GLU A 44 -8.84 0.20 -14.76
CA GLU A 44 -10.07 -0.39 -14.21
C GLU A 44 -9.94 -0.62 -12.68
N SER A 45 -10.03 -1.86 -12.21
CA SER A 45 -9.85 -2.23 -10.80
C SER A 45 -8.40 -2.51 -10.42
N CYS A 46 -7.46 -2.50 -11.36
CA CYS A 46 -6.06 -2.78 -11.12
C CYS A 46 -5.32 -1.51 -10.70
N ILE A 47 -4.67 -1.54 -9.53
CA ILE A 47 -3.92 -0.42 -8.97
C ILE A 47 -2.47 -0.82 -8.77
N ILE A 48 -1.56 0.01 -9.26
CA ILE A 48 -0.13 -0.11 -9.00
C ILE A 48 0.41 1.22 -8.49
N GLY A 49 1.41 1.17 -7.63
CA GLY A 49 2.22 2.33 -7.28
C GLY A 49 3.58 2.24 -7.96
N LEU A 50 4.10 3.35 -8.48
CA LEU A 50 5.47 3.47 -8.97
C LEU A 50 6.25 4.29 -7.95
N PHE A 51 7.32 3.73 -7.39
CA PHE A 51 8.14 4.40 -6.38
C PHE A 51 9.61 4.28 -6.75
N GLN A 52 10.28 5.42 -6.93
CA GLN A 52 11.70 5.44 -7.28
C GLN A 52 12.57 5.77 -6.07
N GLY A 53 13.49 4.87 -5.74
CA GLY A 53 14.49 5.07 -4.68
C GLY A 53 13.95 5.02 -3.25
N MET A 54 12.72 4.54 -3.04
CA MET A 54 12.09 4.48 -1.71
C MET A 54 12.29 3.13 -1.00
N PHE A 55 12.36 2.04 -1.76
CA PHE A 55 12.54 0.68 -1.24
C PHE A 55 13.14 -0.23 -2.32
N GLU A 56 13.80 -1.31 -1.91
CA GLU A 56 14.58 -2.16 -2.83
C GLU A 56 13.73 -3.19 -3.59
N LYS A 57 12.65 -3.68 -2.98
CA LYS A 57 11.79 -4.74 -3.53
C LYS A 57 10.34 -4.26 -3.59
N ASN A 58 9.56 -4.83 -4.51
CA ASN A 58 8.14 -4.56 -4.59
C ASN A 58 7.43 -4.92 -3.28
N ILE A 59 6.34 -4.19 -2.99
CA ILE A 59 5.56 -4.32 -1.76
C ILE A 59 4.10 -4.58 -2.14
N LEU A 60 3.46 -5.51 -1.44
CA LEU A 60 2.01 -5.67 -1.46
C LEU A 60 1.42 -4.66 -0.49
N THR A 61 0.63 -3.71 -0.97
CA THR A 61 0.11 -2.63 -0.13
C THR A 61 -1.39 -2.78 0.05
N PHE A 62 -1.84 -2.72 1.30
CA PHE A 62 -3.25 -2.69 1.66
C PHE A 62 -3.58 -1.40 2.41
N ASN A 63 -4.72 -0.79 2.07
CA ASN A 63 -5.16 0.47 2.67
C ASN A 63 -6.52 0.29 3.36
N PRO A 64 -6.54 -0.02 4.67
CA PRO A 64 -7.76 -0.07 5.46
C PRO A 64 -8.50 1.27 5.39
N GLY A 65 -9.82 1.21 5.29
CA GLY A 65 -10.67 2.41 5.23
C GLY A 65 -10.86 3.00 3.84
N TRP A 66 -10.18 2.48 2.81
CA TRP A 66 -10.42 2.85 1.41
C TRP A 66 -10.98 1.71 0.57
N ASN A 67 -11.78 2.09 -0.43
CA ASN A 67 -12.07 1.24 -1.59
C ASN A 67 -11.02 1.45 -2.70
N GLU A 68 -11.14 0.71 -3.80
CA GLU A 68 -10.26 0.83 -4.97
C GLU A 68 -10.27 2.22 -5.65
N ASN A 69 -11.20 3.10 -5.31
CA ASN A 69 -11.27 4.49 -5.78
C ASN A 69 -10.67 5.49 -4.78
N ALA A 70 -9.93 5.03 -3.77
CA ALA A 70 -9.40 5.88 -2.69
C ALA A 70 -10.49 6.69 -1.97
N GLU A 71 -11.71 6.17 -1.95
CA GLU A 71 -12.83 6.78 -1.23
C GLU A 71 -12.93 6.18 0.17
N ASN A 72 -13.21 7.02 1.15
CA ASN A 72 -13.38 6.60 2.54
C ASN A 72 -14.61 5.68 2.69
N LEU A 73 -14.43 4.57 3.40
CA LEU A 73 -15.50 3.67 3.80
C LEU A 73 -16.14 4.15 5.11
N ASP A 74 -17.46 3.99 5.23
CA ASP A 74 -18.21 4.30 6.46
C ASP A 74 -17.73 3.49 7.67
N SER A 75 -17.20 2.29 7.43
CA SER A 75 -16.65 1.42 8.47
C SER A 75 -15.54 0.52 7.94
N PHE A 76 -14.50 0.36 8.74
CA PHE A 76 -13.37 -0.54 8.50
C PHE A 76 -12.74 -0.95 9.84
N THR A 77 -11.84 -1.94 9.82
CA THR A 77 -11.10 -2.35 11.01
C THR A 77 -9.87 -1.46 11.17
N ASP A 78 -9.72 -0.81 12.32
CA ASP A 78 -8.53 0.00 12.60
C ASP A 78 -7.25 -0.85 12.52
N ILE A 79 -6.20 -0.25 11.99
CA ILE A 79 -4.92 -0.90 11.77
C ILE A 79 -4.30 -1.47 13.06
N ARG A 80 -4.57 -0.87 14.23
CA ARG A 80 -4.08 -1.36 15.53
C ARG A 80 -4.79 -2.66 15.93
N ASP A 81 -6.07 -2.80 15.59
CA ASP A 81 -6.81 -4.04 15.80
C ASP A 81 -6.37 -5.12 14.80
N LEU A 82 -6.08 -4.74 13.54
CA LEU A 82 -5.46 -5.64 12.57
C LEU A 82 -4.13 -6.18 13.09
N GLN A 83 -3.23 -5.29 13.56
CA GLN A 83 -1.95 -5.65 14.15
C GLN A 83 -2.11 -6.62 15.32
N LYS A 84 -2.99 -6.34 16.28
CA LYS A 84 -3.25 -7.23 17.44
C LYS A 84 -3.73 -8.61 16.99
N HIS A 85 -4.64 -8.67 16.01
CA HIS A 85 -5.11 -9.95 15.46
C HIS A 85 -4.00 -10.76 14.78
N LEU A 86 -3.07 -10.10 14.08
CA LEU A 86 -1.94 -10.76 13.43
C LEU A 86 -0.92 -11.25 14.45
N LYS A 87 -0.57 -10.43 15.45
CA LYS A 87 0.31 -10.82 16.58
C LYS A 87 -0.24 -12.04 17.32
N ALA A 88 -1.55 -12.07 17.60
CA ALA A 88 -2.21 -13.21 18.25
C ALA A 88 -2.12 -14.52 17.44
N LYS A 89 -1.88 -14.44 16.12
CA LYS A 89 -1.68 -15.59 15.24
C LYS A 89 -0.20 -15.95 15.04
N GLY A 90 0.71 -15.31 15.77
CA GLY A 90 2.15 -15.57 15.68
C GLY A 90 2.82 -14.95 14.46
N ILE A 91 2.16 -14.02 13.76
CA ILE A 91 2.78 -13.29 12.64
C ILE A 91 3.73 -12.25 13.22
N LYS A 92 4.98 -12.26 12.75
CA LYS A 92 6.03 -11.31 13.15
C LYS A 92 5.80 -9.97 12.46
N MET A 93 5.82 -8.89 13.24
CA MET A 93 5.82 -7.52 12.72
C MET A 93 7.27 -7.10 12.40
N LEU A 94 7.49 -6.52 11.23
CA LEU A 94 8.75 -5.87 10.87
C LEU A 94 8.78 -4.42 11.35
N THR A 95 7.65 -3.73 11.21
CA THR A 95 7.35 -2.43 11.81
C THR A 95 5.98 -2.51 12.45
N GLU A 96 5.69 -1.63 13.41
CA GLU A 96 4.44 -1.65 14.16
C GLU A 96 3.81 -0.25 14.21
N ALA A 97 2.49 -0.21 14.15
CA ALA A 97 1.72 0.98 14.49
C ALA A 97 1.73 1.19 16.02
N ASP A 98 1.85 2.45 16.45
CA ASP A 98 1.71 2.80 17.86
C ASP A 98 0.27 2.57 18.33
N GLU A 99 0.08 1.58 19.21
CA GLU A 99 -1.24 1.16 19.71
C GLU A 99 -1.94 2.23 20.58
N SER A 100 -1.22 3.26 21.03
CA SER A 100 -1.77 4.39 21.80
C SER A 100 -2.20 5.57 20.92
N SER A 101 -1.77 5.59 19.66
CA SER A 101 -2.08 6.66 18.72
C SER A 101 -3.46 6.48 18.08
N VAL A 102 -3.94 7.51 17.37
CA VAL A 102 -5.19 7.48 16.58
C VAL A 102 -4.95 8.08 15.20
N GLY A 103 -5.78 7.70 14.23
CA GLY A 103 -5.66 8.16 12.85
C GLY A 103 -4.53 7.45 12.09
N PRO A 104 -3.87 8.14 11.14
CA PRO A 104 -2.92 7.54 10.21
C PRO A 104 -1.81 6.75 10.90
N ALA A 105 -1.58 5.53 10.42
CA ALA A 105 -0.52 4.65 10.88
C ALA A 105 -0.29 3.53 9.88
N SER A 106 0.88 2.89 9.97
CA SER A 106 1.23 1.75 9.14
C SER A 106 1.97 0.67 9.92
N PHE A 107 1.95 -0.55 9.40
CA PHE A 107 2.84 -1.62 9.82
C PHE A 107 3.26 -2.45 8.61
N THR A 108 4.38 -3.13 8.75
CA THR A 108 4.94 -4.01 7.72
C THR A 108 5.08 -5.42 8.28
N ILE A 109 4.68 -6.41 7.49
CA ILE A 109 4.90 -7.84 7.73
C ILE A 109 5.57 -8.47 6.50
N GLU A 110 5.99 -9.72 6.63
CA GLU A 110 6.53 -10.52 5.55
C GLU A 110 5.78 -11.86 5.50
N ASP A 111 5.47 -12.33 4.29
CA ASP A 111 4.90 -13.66 4.09
C ASP A 111 5.98 -14.76 4.16
N PRO A 112 5.61 -16.06 4.09
CA PRO A 112 6.59 -17.14 4.17
C PRO A 112 7.64 -17.17 3.05
N ASP A 113 7.39 -16.47 1.93
CA ASP A 113 8.25 -16.46 0.74
C ASP A 113 9.09 -15.17 0.65
N GLY A 114 9.01 -14.29 1.65
CA GLY A 114 9.80 -13.06 1.70
C GLY A 114 9.14 -11.88 0.98
N ASN A 115 7.85 -11.94 0.66
CA ASN A 115 7.14 -10.81 0.07
C ASN A 115 6.78 -9.81 1.17
N SER A 116 7.23 -8.57 1.00
CA SER A 116 6.90 -7.48 1.93
C SER A 116 5.44 -7.06 1.76
N ILE A 117 4.73 -6.98 2.87
CA ILE A 117 3.34 -6.53 2.92
C ILE A 117 3.28 -5.29 3.82
N LEU A 118 2.86 -4.17 3.24
CA LEU A 118 2.57 -2.93 3.95
C LEU A 118 1.06 -2.81 4.14
N VAL A 119 0.64 -2.54 5.38
CA VAL A 119 -0.73 -2.09 5.66
C VAL A 119 -0.63 -0.63 6.09
N ASP A 120 -1.27 0.27 5.35
CA ASP A 120 -1.14 1.72 5.51
C ASP A 120 -2.52 2.39 5.60
N GLN A 121 -2.86 2.85 6.80
CA GLN A 121 -4.12 3.53 7.09
C GLN A 121 -3.91 5.04 6.99
N HIS A 122 -4.77 5.72 6.22
CA HIS A 122 -4.70 7.16 5.97
C HIS A 122 -5.73 8.01 6.73
N VAL A 123 -6.62 7.37 7.49
CA VAL A 123 -7.75 7.98 8.20
C VAL A 123 -7.66 7.78 9.70
#